data_AF-A0A177BD03-F1
#
_entry.id   AF-A0A177BD03-F1
#
_cell.length_a   1.000
_cell.length_b   1.000
_cell.length_c   1.000
_cell.angle_alpha   90.00
_cell.angle_beta   90.00
_cell.angle_gamma   90.00
#
_symmetry.space_group_name_H-M   'P 1'
#
loop_
_entity.id
_entity.type
_entity.pdbx_description
1 polymer ?
#
loop_
_entity_poly.entity_id
_entity_poly.type
_entity_poly.pdbx_seq_one_letter_code
_entity_poly.pdbx_strand_id
1 'polypeptide(L)'
;MMDIGLIKVEKKELEIQTFKTQKLNLQDEYRFTASKENIVTIEVLEGMAEWNGCEIHALKQYTFDCGSHSIFTWKGCLLKMNINDKSTPYSSSDNNMLMVLNLHGAFDQIREDATKGSGIGPRVMIYGNADSGKSTICQTLCSIGAVVVSKTLPFKDSFNTLNPLVHHYGYKNPSDNICFYIETIKKMARNVECLCKKQPLVNQSGFIINTSSHVADGELQSVIATIKSFKVDIVIIMDSEKLVSDINKHLGNEIVKILLVPKSSGVVEKTRLQKMEMHDSQILEYFYSHDNTLQPCSFELSFDAITLVRMSEPVLPDALMPVKNSQKIEPIVMEPSRDLLHHILSISSATQIEEVTDSHVMGFYCVTDVNMNTRSLKVLAPIHKPSLYTVLILMDNIQYLD
;
A
#
# COMPACT_ATOMS: atom_id res chain seq x y z
N MET A 1 61.43 -0.30 -27.11
CA MET A 1 61.07 0.34 -25.82
C MET A 1 59.58 0.17 -25.66
N MET A 2 59.16 -0.70 -24.74
CA MET A 2 57.76 -0.92 -24.40
C MET A 2 57.32 0.19 -23.45
N ASP A 3 56.27 0.93 -23.81
CA ASP A 3 55.60 1.88 -22.91
C ASP A 3 54.82 1.09 -21.86
N ILE A 4 55.27 1.21 -20.61
CA ILE A 4 54.61 0.62 -19.45
C ILE A 4 53.55 1.65 -19.01
N GLY A 5 52.30 1.40 -19.39
CA GLY A 5 51.15 2.22 -19.00
C GLY A 5 51.02 2.32 -17.48
N LEU A 6 51.07 3.55 -16.96
CA LEU A 6 50.79 3.88 -15.58
C LEU A 6 49.32 3.54 -15.25
N ILE A 7 49.13 2.53 -14.40
CA ILE A 7 47.84 2.21 -13.79
C ILE A 7 47.47 3.38 -12.86
N LYS A 8 46.47 4.19 -13.24
CA LYS A 8 45.81 5.13 -12.33
C LYS A 8 45.01 4.32 -11.31
N VAL A 9 45.54 4.20 -10.11
CA VAL A 9 44.78 3.73 -8.94
C VAL A 9 43.85 4.88 -8.53
N GLU A 10 42.57 4.78 -8.85
CA GLU A 10 41.54 5.65 -8.28
C GLU A 10 41.48 5.40 -6.76
N LYS A 11 41.87 6.41 -5.98
CA LYS A 11 41.59 6.43 -4.55
C LYS A 11 40.08 6.56 -4.38
N LYS A 12 39.40 5.47 -4.02
CA LYS A 12 38.12 5.57 -3.32
C LYS A 12 38.38 6.31 -2.00
N GLU A 13 37.92 7.54 -1.89
CA GLU A 13 37.83 8.22 -0.61
C GLU A 13 36.96 7.36 0.32
N LEU A 14 37.54 6.94 1.45
CA LEU A 14 36.79 6.33 2.54
C LEU A 14 35.97 7.44 3.20
N GLU A 15 34.70 7.58 2.82
CA GLU A 15 33.76 8.40 3.58
C GLU A 15 33.70 7.86 5.01
N ILE A 16 34.13 8.69 5.98
CA ILE A 16 34.03 8.37 7.40
C ILE A 16 32.53 8.39 7.75
N GLN A 17 31.92 7.20 7.80
CA GLN A 17 30.54 7.06 8.28
C GLN A 17 30.48 7.54 9.73
N THR A 18 29.87 8.71 9.93
CA THR A 18 29.73 9.30 11.27
C THR A 18 28.48 8.72 11.91
N PHE A 19 28.68 7.80 12.85
CA PHE A 19 27.58 7.23 13.60
C PHE A 19 27.19 8.14 14.76
N LYS A 20 25.90 8.43 14.89
CA LYS A 20 25.32 9.10 16.06
C LYS A 20 24.65 8.07 16.94
N THR A 21 24.72 8.27 18.25
CA THR A 21 23.96 7.49 19.23
C THR A 21 22.87 8.36 19.84
N GLN A 22 21.70 7.78 20.06
CA GLN A 22 20.57 8.45 20.68
C GLN A 22 19.96 7.54 21.74
N LYS A 23 19.89 8.03 22.97
CA LYS A 23 19.14 7.38 24.04
C LYS A 23 17.68 7.85 23.99
N LEU A 24 16.75 6.91 24.00
CA LEU A 24 15.32 7.17 24.13
C LEU A 24 14.83 6.77 25.51
N ASN A 25 13.96 7.59 26.11
CA ASN A 25 13.32 7.23 27.37
C ASN A 25 12.10 6.33 27.13
N LEU A 26 11.47 5.93 28.24
CA LEU A 26 10.19 5.23 28.23
C LEU A 26 9.15 5.99 27.39
N GLN A 27 8.52 5.31 26.42
CA GLN A 27 7.45 5.85 25.57
C GLN A 27 7.85 7.02 24.67
N ASP A 28 9.15 7.24 24.46
CA ASP A 28 9.64 8.17 23.46
C ASP A 28 9.69 7.50 22.07
N GLU A 29 9.63 8.33 21.04
CA GLU A 29 9.98 7.94 19.68
C GLU A 29 11.07 8.83 19.09
N TYR A 30 11.89 8.24 18.22
CA TYR A 30 12.87 8.94 17.41
C TYR A 30 12.34 9.15 16.00
N ARG A 31 12.20 10.41 15.58
CA ARG A 31 11.64 10.80 14.28
C ARG A 31 12.74 11.21 13.33
N PHE A 32 12.65 10.74 12.09
CA PHE A 32 13.60 11.05 11.03
C PHE A 32 12.94 10.95 9.64
N THR A 33 13.63 11.48 8.63
CA THR A 33 13.21 11.37 7.23
C THR A 33 14.36 10.79 6.41
N ALA A 34 14.05 9.85 5.54
CA ALA A 34 14.96 9.21 4.62
C ALA A 34 14.61 9.55 3.17
N SER A 35 15.62 9.58 2.31
CA SER A 35 15.48 9.72 0.87
C SER A 35 16.60 8.97 0.15
N LYS A 36 16.52 8.83 -1.17
CA LYS A 36 17.59 8.21 -1.97
C LYS A 36 18.94 8.92 -1.80
N GLU A 37 18.93 10.22 -1.50
CA GLU A 37 20.12 11.04 -1.22
C GLU A 37 20.54 11.02 0.26
N ASN A 38 19.65 10.59 1.15
CA ASN A 38 19.86 10.54 2.59
C ASN A 38 19.33 9.22 3.16
N ILE A 39 20.08 8.15 2.90
CA ILE A 39 19.80 6.83 3.45
C ILE A 39 20.13 6.83 4.94
N VAL A 40 19.16 6.43 5.75
CA VAL A 40 19.31 6.32 7.21
C VAL A 40 19.45 4.86 7.60
N THR A 41 20.45 4.52 8.38
CA THR A 41 20.53 3.18 8.98
C THR A 41 20.36 3.25 10.49
N ILE A 42 19.64 2.29 11.06
CA ILE A 42 19.33 2.20 12.49
C ILE A 42 19.71 0.82 13.00
N GLU A 43 20.35 0.80 14.18
CA GLU A 43 20.71 -0.38 14.93
C GLU A 43 20.34 -0.14 16.40
N VAL A 44 19.66 -1.10 17.03
CA VAL A 44 19.40 -1.06 18.48
C VAL A 44 20.62 -1.68 19.18
N LEU A 45 21.30 -0.89 20.00
CA LEU A 45 22.44 -1.34 20.80
C LEU A 45 21.99 -1.93 22.14
N GLU A 46 21.03 -1.28 22.80
CA GLU A 46 20.50 -1.68 24.10
C GLU A 46 18.99 -1.43 24.17
N GLY A 47 18.27 -2.24 24.93
CA GLY A 47 16.82 -2.10 25.12
C GLY A 47 15.99 -2.69 23.98
N MET A 48 14.75 -2.24 23.87
CA MET A 48 13.77 -2.71 22.87
C MET A 48 13.22 -1.51 22.11
N ALA A 49 13.07 -1.65 20.80
CA ALA A 49 12.48 -0.63 19.96
C ALA A 49 11.63 -1.28 18.86
N GLU A 50 10.67 -0.54 18.33
CA GLU A 50 9.77 -0.99 17.27
C GLU A 50 9.59 0.08 16.20
N TRP A 51 9.36 -0.39 14.97
CA TRP A 51 8.96 0.43 13.84
C TRP A 51 7.60 -0.08 13.34
N ASN A 52 6.57 0.77 13.45
CA ASN A 52 5.18 0.44 13.09
C ASN A 52 4.69 -0.92 13.65
N GLY A 53 4.98 -1.17 14.93
CA GLY A 53 4.60 -2.40 15.65
C GLY A 53 5.49 -3.62 15.36
N CYS A 54 6.50 -3.52 14.49
CA CYS A 54 7.49 -4.57 14.26
C CYS A 54 8.72 -4.35 15.14
N GLU A 55 9.14 -5.38 15.89
CA GLU A 55 10.33 -5.33 16.73
C GLU A 55 11.62 -5.15 15.90
N ILE A 56 12.47 -4.22 16.34
CA ILE A 56 13.80 -4.00 15.78
C ILE A 56 14.79 -4.82 16.59
N HIS A 57 15.20 -5.97 16.04
CA HIS A 57 16.17 -6.84 16.70
C HIS A 57 17.50 -6.13 16.99
N ALA A 58 18.00 -6.32 18.22
CA ALA A 58 19.28 -5.78 18.65
C ALA A 58 20.43 -6.26 17.76
N LEU A 59 21.41 -5.38 17.54
CA LEU A 59 22.63 -5.62 16.74
C LEU A 59 22.39 -5.97 15.26
N LYS A 60 21.15 -5.84 14.77
CA LYS A 60 20.81 -5.90 13.35
C LYS A 60 20.65 -4.47 12.81
N GLN A 61 21.29 -4.20 11.68
CA GLN A 61 21.18 -2.93 10.99
C GLN A 61 19.96 -2.95 10.06
N TYR A 62 19.20 -1.86 10.09
CA TYR A 62 18.00 -1.65 9.29
C TYR A 62 18.14 -0.37 8.48
N THR A 63 17.82 -0.43 7.19
CA THR A 63 18.04 0.67 6.25
C THR A 63 16.71 1.32 5.85
N PHE A 64 16.67 2.64 5.84
CA PHE A 64 15.55 3.47 5.41
C PHE A 64 16.03 4.42 4.31
N ASP A 65 15.30 4.45 3.21
CA ASP A 65 15.70 5.07 1.95
C ASP A 65 14.63 5.98 1.36
N CYS A 66 13.42 6.01 1.93
CA CYS A 66 12.37 6.93 1.53
C CYS A 66 11.34 7.16 2.65
N GLY A 67 10.81 8.37 2.73
CA GLY A 67 9.69 8.71 3.60
C GLY A 67 10.09 9.16 5.01
N SER A 68 9.06 9.42 5.82
CA SER A 68 9.20 9.86 7.22
C SER A 68 8.84 8.71 8.16
N HIS A 69 9.66 8.50 9.18
CA HIS A 69 9.56 7.35 10.06
C HIS A 69 9.74 7.75 11.53
N SER A 70 9.17 6.93 12.42
CA SER A 70 9.41 6.99 13.85
C SER A 70 9.83 5.61 14.38
N ILE A 71 10.86 5.58 15.23
CA ILE A 71 11.23 4.40 16.01
C ILE A 71 10.76 4.61 17.43
N PHE A 72 9.83 3.78 17.90
CA PHE A 72 9.22 3.91 19.20
C PHE A 72 9.83 2.91 20.21
N THR A 73 9.82 3.23 21.50
CA THR A 73 10.19 2.29 22.56
C THR A 73 9.24 2.29 23.74
N TRP A 74 8.77 1.10 24.13
CA TRP A 74 7.94 0.92 25.33
C TRP A 74 8.73 0.99 26.64
N LYS A 75 10.05 0.81 26.62
CA LYS A 75 10.88 0.61 27.83
C LYS A 75 12.16 1.46 27.87
N GLY A 76 12.45 2.20 26.81
CA GLY A 76 13.72 2.87 26.60
C GLY A 76 14.69 2.00 25.79
N CYS A 77 15.53 2.65 24.99
CA CYS A 77 16.55 2.01 24.17
C CYS A 77 17.72 2.95 23.87
N LEU A 78 18.83 2.37 23.41
CA LEU A 78 19.96 3.08 22.83
C LEU A 78 20.03 2.75 21.33
N LEU A 79 19.81 3.76 20.49
CA LEU A 79 19.91 3.65 19.05
C LEU A 79 21.30 4.09 18.59
N LYS A 80 21.85 3.36 17.62
CA LYS A 80 22.99 3.77 16.80
C LYS A 80 22.51 4.00 15.38
N MET A 81 22.94 5.11 14.80
CA MET A 81 22.36 5.62 13.58
C MET A 81 23.41 6.20 12.66
N ASN A 82 23.34 5.86 11.38
CA ASN A 82 24.07 6.59 10.34
C ASN A 82 23.09 7.54 9.66
N ILE A 83 23.28 8.84 9.90
CA ILE A 83 22.42 9.91 9.39
C ILE A 83 23.32 11.05 8.90
N ASN A 84 23.08 11.51 7.67
CA ASN A 84 23.72 12.74 7.19
C ASN A 84 23.09 13.97 7.87
N ASP A 85 23.91 14.99 8.14
CA ASP A 85 23.53 16.22 8.87
C ASP A 85 22.40 17.05 8.22
N LYS A 86 21.96 16.69 7.00
CA LYS A 86 20.85 17.37 6.30
C LYS A 86 19.47 17.00 6.84
N SER A 87 19.29 15.82 7.44
CA SER A 87 18.05 15.54 8.17
C SER A 87 18.12 16.13 9.57
N THR A 88 17.02 16.69 10.06
CA THR A 88 16.87 17.18 11.44
C THR A 88 16.08 16.17 12.26
N PRO A 89 16.66 15.00 12.61
CA PRO A 89 15.96 14.04 13.42
C PRO A 89 15.86 14.52 14.87
N TYR A 90 14.84 14.06 15.58
CA TYR A 90 14.59 14.48 16.96
C TYR A 90 13.81 13.42 17.73
N SER A 91 13.96 13.42 19.06
CA SER A 91 13.16 12.57 19.94
C SER A 91 11.90 13.31 20.38
N SER A 92 10.79 12.59 20.54
CA SER A 92 9.53 13.15 21.00
C SER A 92 8.75 12.15 21.86
N SER A 93 8.13 12.64 22.93
CA SER A 93 7.20 11.88 23.77
C SER A 93 5.74 12.06 23.34
N ASP A 94 5.46 12.98 22.42
CA ASP A 94 4.11 13.32 21.96
C ASP A 94 3.70 12.39 20.80
N ASN A 95 3.21 11.21 21.13
CA ASN A 95 2.79 10.19 20.17
C ASN A 95 1.42 9.61 20.55
N ASN A 96 0.86 8.76 19.68
CA ASN A 96 -0.45 8.14 19.88
C ASN A 96 -0.37 6.63 20.18
N MET A 97 0.80 6.12 20.58
CA MET A 97 1.03 4.67 20.72
C MET A 97 0.20 4.04 21.85
N LEU A 98 -0.01 4.75 22.96
CA LEU A 98 -0.92 4.28 24.02
C LEU A 98 -2.36 4.11 23.53
N MET A 99 -2.83 5.01 22.66
CA MET A 99 -4.15 4.89 22.06
C MET A 99 -4.22 3.69 21.11
N VAL A 100 -3.17 3.47 20.30
CA VAL A 100 -3.06 2.31 19.41
C VAL A 100 -3.05 1.00 20.20
N LEU A 101 -2.33 0.94 21.33
CA LEU A 101 -2.33 -0.23 22.22
C LEU A 101 -3.71 -0.50 22.83
N ASN A 102 -4.41 0.54 23.29
CA ASN A 102 -5.78 0.40 23.82
C ASN A 102 -6.76 -0.10 22.76
N LEU A 103 -6.66 0.38 21.51
CA LEU A 103 -7.46 -0.10 20.39
C LEU A 103 -7.17 -1.58 20.11
N HIS A 104 -5.89 -1.95 20.06
CA HIS A 104 -5.49 -3.34 19.87
C HIS A 104 -6.07 -4.25 20.97
N GLY A 105 -5.95 -3.87 22.25
CA GLY A 105 -6.51 -4.63 23.37
C GLY A 105 -8.03 -4.79 23.28
N ALA A 106 -8.74 -3.74 22.86
CA ALA A 106 -10.19 -3.82 22.64
C ALA A 106 -10.55 -4.78 21.48
N PHE A 107 -9.77 -4.78 20.40
CA PHE A 107 -9.97 -5.71 19.29
C PHE A 107 -9.66 -7.15 19.69
N ASP A 108 -8.65 -7.35 20.52
CA ASP A 108 -8.27 -8.67 21.00
C ASP A 108 -9.35 -9.29 21.90
N GLN A 109 -9.99 -8.48 22.75
CA GLN A 109 -11.15 -8.93 23.52
C GLN A 109 -12.30 -9.41 22.60
N ILE A 110 -12.57 -8.67 21.52
CA ILE A 110 -13.61 -9.07 20.54
C ILE A 110 -13.24 -10.40 19.86
N ARG A 111 -11.96 -10.61 19.53
CA ARG A 111 -11.47 -11.88 18.96
C ARG A 111 -11.60 -13.04 19.95
N GLU A 112 -11.30 -12.81 21.22
CA GLU A 112 -11.42 -13.81 22.27
C GLU A 112 -12.88 -14.25 22.43
N ASP A 113 -13.80 -13.30 22.47
CA ASP A 113 -15.24 -13.55 22.54
C ASP A 113 -15.76 -14.28 21.30
N ALA A 114 -15.28 -13.89 20.11
CA ALA A 114 -15.60 -14.56 18.85
C ALA A 114 -15.12 -16.02 18.84
N THR A 115 -13.95 -16.30 19.40
CA THR A 115 -13.40 -17.65 19.48
C THR A 115 -14.19 -18.53 20.45
N LYS A 116 -14.64 -17.98 21.58
CA LYS A 116 -15.47 -18.69 22.58
C LYS A 116 -16.90 -18.96 22.10
N GLY A 117 -17.49 -18.04 21.34
CA GLY A 117 -18.92 -18.05 20.97
C GLY A 117 -19.25 -18.42 19.53
N SER A 118 -18.28 -18.86 18.71
CA SER A 118 -18.43 -18.93 17.23
C SER A 118 -18.87 -17.60 16.61
N GLY A 119 -18.38 -16.50 17.17
CA GLY A 119 -18.67 -15.14 16.73
C GLY A 119 -17.81 -14.66 15.57
N ILE A 120 -17.96 -13.39 15.24
CA ILE A 120 -17.22 -12.69 14.19
C ILE A 120 -16.19 -11.80 14.89
N GLY A 121 -14.97 -11.77 14.38
CA GLY A 121 -13.92 -10.87 14.83
C GLY A 121 -14.18 -9.42 14.45
N PRO A 122 -13.35 -8.49 14.94
CA PRO A 122 -13.56 -7.06 14.71
C PRO A 122 -13.38 -6.71 13.23
N ARG A 123 -14.41 -6.11 12.62
CA ARG A 123 -14.34 -5.52 11.27
C ARG A 123 -14.14 -4.02 11.40
N VAL A 124 -12.91 -3.56 11.18
CA VAL A 124 -12.49 -2.18 11.50
C VAL A 124 -12.18 -1.41 10.22
N MET A 125 -12.65 -0.17 10.10
CA MET A 125 -12.27 0.74 9.03
C MET A 125 -11.56 1.97 9.60
N ILE A 126 -10.47 2.40 8.97
CA ILE A 126 -9.73 3.61 9.34
C ILE A 126 -9.93 4.66 8.25
N TYR A 127 -10.49 5.81 8.62
CA TYR A 127 -10.82 6.92 7.72
C TYR A 127 -10.28 8.25 8.24
N GLY A 128 -10.03 9.21 7.34
CA GLY A 128 -9.47 10.50 7.71
C GLY A 128 -8.80 11.25 6.56
N ASN A 129 -8.40 12.49 6.82
CA ASN A 129 -7.76 13.38 5.85
C ASN A 129 -6.42 12.85 5.34
N ALA A 130 -5.91 13.47 4.27
CA ALA A 130 -4.56 13.18 3.77
C ALA A 130 -3.53 13.41 4.87
N ASP A 131 -2.50 12.56 4.90
CA ASP A 131 -1.37 12.70 5.82
C ASP A 131 -1.80 12.83 7.30
N SER A 132 -2.72 11.97 7.74
CA SER A 132 -3.20 11.88 9.13
C SER A 132 -2.68 10.65 9.89
N GLY A 133 -1.84 9.83 9.25
CA GLY A 133 -1.26 8.62 9.87
C GLY A 133 -2.10 7.35 9.74
N LYS A 134 -3.15 7.34 8.89
CA LYS A 134 -4.02 6.17 8.67
C LYS A 134 -3.24 4.87 8.39
N SER A 135 -2.35 4.90 7.41
CA SER A 135 -1.55 3.73 7.02
C SER A 135 -0.62 3.27 8.14
N THR A 136 -0.03 4.21 8.90
CA THR A 136 0.85 3.90 10.03
C THR A 136 0.10 3.19 11.16
N ILE A 137 -1.08 3.68 11.54
CA ILE A 137 -1.92 3.02 12.54
C ILE A 137 -2.43 1.67 12.04
N CYS A 138 -2.84 1.59 10.77
CA CYS A 138 -3.25 0.32 10.16
C CYS A 138 -2.12 -0.71 10.23
N GLN A 139 -0.91 -0.34 9.83
CA GLN A 139 0.27 -1.19 9.88
C GLN A 139 0.58 -1.60 11.32
N THR A 140 0.61 -0.65 12.26
CA THR A 140 0.90 -0.93 13.67
C THR A 140 -0.11 -1.89 14.29
N LEU A 141 -1.41 -1.68 14.08
CA LEU A 141 -2.47 -2.56 14.59
C LEU A 141 -2.38 -3.97 14.00
N CYS A 142 -2.10 -4.07 12.70
CA CYS A 142 -1.91 -5.36 12.03
C CYS A 142 -0.64 -6.07 12.51
N SER A 143 0.48 -5.34 12.66
CA SER A 143 1.74 -5.89 13.14
C SER A 143 1.57 -6.47 14.55
N ILE A 144 1.05 -5.67 15.49
CA ILE A 144 0.82 -6.11 16.87
C ILE A 144 -0.18 -7.28 16.90
N GLY A 145 -1.23 -7.25 16.05
CA GLY A 145 -2.21 -8.34 15.94
C GLY A 145 -1.69 -9.63 15.30
N ALA A 146 -0.72 -9.55 14.40
CA ALA A 146 -0.14 -10.68 13.70
C ALA A 146 1.05 -11.31 14.42
N VAL A 147 1.61 -10.62 15.43
CA VAL A 147 2.62 -11.19 16.33
C VAL A 147 1.96 -12.29 17.17
N VAL A 148 1.88 -13.49 16.58
CA VAL A 148 1.81 -14.72 17.35
C VAL A 148 3.14 -14.82 18.10
N VAL A 149 3.10 -15.09 19.40
CA VAL A 149 4.26 -15.22 20.33
C VAL A 149 5.41 -16.07 19.75
N SER A 150 5.15 -16.90 18.73
CA SER A 150 6.13 -17.76 18.08
C SER A 150 6.97 -17.16 16.94
N LYS A 151 6.59 -16.04 16.29
CA LYS A 151 7.32 -15.50 15.12
C LYS A 151 7.25 -13.99 15.02
N THR A 152 8.40 -13.35 14.77
CA THR A 152 8.48 -11.92 14.44
C THR A 152 8.16 -11.68 12.97
N LEU A 153 7.55 -10.53 12.68
CA LEU A 153 7.34 -10.08 11.31
C LEU A 153 8.65 -9.55 10.73
N PRO A 154 8.98 -9.87 9.47
CA PRO A 154 10.16 -9.30 8.82
C PRO A 154 10.02 -7.77 8.68
N PHE A 155 11.16 -7.09 8.81
CA PHE A 155 11.27 -5.64 8.66
C PHE A 155 10.98 -5.24 7.21
N LYS A 156 10.21 -4.15 7.02
CA LYS A 156 9.60 -3.69 5.76
C LYS A 156 8.61 -4.66 5.09
N ASP A 157 8.78 -5.96 5.22
CA ASP A 157 7.79 -6.99 4.90
C ASP A 157 6.79 -7.20 6.05
N SER A 158 6.20 -6.11 6.56
CA SER A 158 5.32 -6.15 7.75
C SER A 158 4.02 -6.94 7.53
N PHE A 159 3.71 -7.26 6.28
CA PHE A 159 2.58 -8.07 5.89
C PHE A 159 3.07 -9.28 5.11
N ASN A 160 2.46 -10.44 5.38
CA ASN A 160 2.66 -11.59 4.52
C ASN A 160 2.03 -11.31 3.15
N THR A 161 2.88 -11.00 2.17
CA THR A 161 2.51 -10.73 0.77
C THR A 161 2.32 -12.02 -0.05
N LEU A 162 2.28 -13.19 0.60
CA LEU A 162 2.03 -14.45 -0.10
C LEU A 162 0.54 -14.53 -0.49
N ASN A 163 0.28 -14.35 -1.80
CA ASN A 163 -1.03 -14.45 -2.47
C ASN A 163 -2.06 -13.36 -2.10
N PRO A 164 -1.79 -12.08 -2.39
CA PRO A 164 -2.77 -11.02 -2.19
C PRO A 164 -3.93 -11.16 -3.20
N LEU A 165 -5.15 -10.88 -2.74
CA LEU A 165 -6.29 -10.71 -3.63
C LEU A 165 -6.28 -9.28 -4.20
N VAL A 166 -5.98 -9.14 -5.50
CA VAL A 166 -5.87 -7.84 -6.17
C VAL A 166 -6.99 -7.69 -7.20
N HIS A 167 -7.65 -6.52 -7.18
CA HIS A 167 -8.63 -6.11 -8.18
C HIS A 167 -8.16 -4.86 -8.92
N HIS A 168 -8.43 -4.80 -10.23
CA HIS A 168 -8.08 -3.65 -11.05
C HIS A 168 -9.04 -2.48 -10.82
N TYR A 169 -8.49 -1.28 -10.59
CA TYR A 169 -9.21 0.00 -10.63
C TYR A 169 -8.67 0.95 -11.71
N GLY A 170 -7.35 0.99 -11.93
CA GLY A 170 -6.73 1.65 -13.09
C GLY A 170 -6.59 3.18 -13.02
N TYR A 171 -7.29 3.88 -12.12
CA TYR A 171 -7.19 5.34 -11.94
C TYR A 171 -6.39 5.74 -10.70
N LYS A 172 -5.93 7.00 -10.66
CA LYS A 172 -5.15 7.55 -9.54
C LYS A 172 -6.00 7.85 -8.32
N ASN A 173 -7.18 8.43 -8.55
CA ASN A 173 -8.08 8.85 -7.47
C ASN A 173 -9.42 8.12 -7.56
N PRO A 174 -10.06 7.81 -6.41
CA PRO A 174 -11.44 7.31 -6.40
C PRO A 174 -12.43 8.24 -7.12
N SER A 175 -12.18 9.55 -7.10
CA SER A 175 -13.01 10.56 -7.76
C SER A 175 -13.01 10.45 -9.29
N ASP A 176 -11.96 9.88 -9.88
CA ASP A 176 -11.84 9.77 -11.34
C ASP A 176 -12.95 8.88 -11.92
N ASN A 177 -13.34 7.82 -11.19
CA ASN A 177 -14.56 7.08 -11.45
C ASN A 177 -15.14 6.44 -10.17
N ILE A 178 -15.94 7.22 -9.44
CA ILE A 178 -16.48 6.81 -8.14
C ILE A 178 -17.42 5.59 -8.23
N CYS A 179 -18.22 5.49 -9.29
CA CYS A 179 -19.11 4.37 -9.54
C CYS A 179 -18.31 3.07 -9.70
N PHE A 180 -17.23 3.10 -10.49
CA PHE A 180 -16.34 1.96 -10.63
C PHE A 180 -15.71 1.56 -9.30
N TYR A 181 -15.20 2.55 -8.58
CA TYR A 181 -14.49 2.35 -7.33
C TYR A 181 -15.39 1.63 -6.31
N ILE A 182 -16.65 2.08 -6.21
CA ILE A 182 -17.67 1.45 -5.35
C ILE A 182 -17.98 0.01 -5.79
N GLU A 183 -18.10 -0.26 -7.09
CA GLU A 183 -18.31 -1.64 -7.57
C GLU A 183 -17.11 -2.55 -7.28
N THR A 184 -15.88 -2.04 -7.43
CA THR A 184 -14.65 -2.77 -7.06
C THR A 184 -14.59 -3.05 -5.56
N ILE A 185 -14.98 -2.10 -4.71
CA ILE A 185 -15.11 -2.30 -3.25
C ILE A 185 -16.13 -3.41 -2.95
N LYS A 186 -17.31 -3.38 -3.57
CA LYS A 186 -18.35 -4.41 -3.37
C LYS A 186 -17.85 -5.79 -3.80
N LYS A 187 -17.12 -5.90 -4.91
CA LYS A 187 -16.51 -7.15 -5.38
C LYS A 187 -15.51 -7.70 -4.37
N MET A 188 -14.59 -6.84 -3.90
CA MET A 188 -13.62 -7.22 -2.87
C MET A 188 -14.33 -7.68 -1.59
N ALA A 189 -15.37 -6.97 -1.14
CA ALA A 189 -16.15 -7.35 0.04
C ALA A 189 -16.81 -8.73 -0.09
N ARG A 190 -17.38 -9.06 -1.27
CA ARG A 190 -17.95 -10.40 -1.54
C ARG A 190 -16.90 -11.50 -1.43
N ASN A 191 -15.69 -11.26 -1.95
CA ASN A 191 -14.60 -12.22 -1.90
C ASN A 191 -14.08 -12.43 -0.46
N VAL A 192 -13.93 -11.35 0.31
CA VAL A 192 -13.56 -11.42 1.73
C VAL A 192 -14.62 -12.13 2.56
N GLU A 193 -15.90 -11.84 2.36
CA GLU A 193 -17.00 -12.53 3.05
C GLU A 193 -17.02 -14.04 2.69
N CYS A 194 -16.75 -14.39 1.43
CA CYS A 194 -16.61 -15.78 1.01
C CYS A 194 -15.44 -16.47 1.70
N LEU A 195 -14.30 -15.79 1.87
CA LEU A 195 -13.15 -16.28 2.60
C LEU A 195 -13.48 -16.51 4.09
N CYS A 196 -14.10 -15.53 4.76
CA CYS A 196 -14.53 -15.65 6.15
C CYS A 196 -15.50 -16.82 6.35
N LYS A 197 -16.43 -17.06 5.43
CA LYS A 197 -17.35 -18.22 5.50
C LYS A 197 -16.62 -19.56 5.37
N LYS A 198 -15.54 -19.63 4.59
CA LYS A 198 -14.76 -20.85 4.36
C LYS A 198 -13.74 -21.11 5.47
N GLN A 199 -13.23 -20.06 6.11
CA GLN A 199 -12.14 -20.14 7.08
C GLN A 199 -12.56 -19.49 8.41
N PRO A 200 -12.98 -20.30 9.41
CA PRO A 200 -13.44 -19.79 10.71
C PRO A 200 -12.40 -18.92 11.42
N LEU A 201 -11.12 -19.29 11.34
CA LEU A 201 -10.02 -18.51 11.93
C LEU A 201 -9.95 -17.10 11.35
N VAL A 202 -10.10 -16.93 10.03
CA VAL A 202 -10.11 -15.60 9.40
C VAL A 202 -11.34 -14.81 9.84
N ASN A 203 -12.51 -15.45 9.94
CA ASN A 203 -13.73 -14.80 10.42
C ASN A 203 -13.60 -14.34 11.87
N GLN A 204 -12.99 -15.13 12.75
CA GLN A 204 -12.77 -14.82 14.17
C GLN A 204 -11.67 -13.78 14.39
N SER A 205 -10.64 -13.76 13.53
CA SER A 205 -9.57 -12.76 13.59
C SER A 205 -10.05 -11.35 13.21
N GLY A 206 -11.04 -11.27 12.32
CA GLY A 206 -11.52 -10.01 11.75
C GLY A 206 -10.54 -9.43 10.71
N PHE A 207 -10.74 -8.16 10.36
CA PHE A 207 -9.90 -7.46 9.38
C PHE A 207 -9.92 -5.94 9.61
N ILE A 208 -8.88 -5.28 9.10
CA ILE A 208 -8.72 -3.82 9.15
C ILE A 208 -8.69 -3.28 7.72
N ILE A 209 -9.51 -2.27 7.44
CA ILE A 209 -9.62 -1.60 6.14
C ILE A 209 -8.96 -0.23 6.24
N ASN A 210 -7.88 -0.04 5.49
CA ASN A 210 -7.29 1.28 5.25
C ASN A 210 -7.94 1.92 4.02
N THR A 211 -8.49 3.13 4.17
CA THR A 211 -9.18 3.82 3.07
C THR A 211 -8.30 4.88 2.42
N SER A 212 -8.72 5.35 1.23
CA SER A 212 -8.21 6.60 0.69
C SER A 212 -8.46 7.78 1.64
N SER A 213 -7.75 8.87 1.40
CA SER A 213 -7.92 10.12 2.15
C SER A 213 -9.17 10.85 1.71
N HIS A 214 -9.81 11.59 2.62
CA HIS A 214 -10.89 12.50 2.24
C HIS A 214 -10.33 13.70 1.44
N VAL A 215 -10.89 13.93 0.26
CA VAL A 215 -10.56 15.06 -0.62
C VAL A 215 -11.83 15.83 -1.02
N ALA A 216 -13.01 15.19 -1.16
CA ALA A 216 -14.27 15.84 -1.56
C ALA A 216 -15.57 15.03 -1.28
N ASP A 217 -16.73 15.63 -1.58
CA ASP A 217 -18.10 15.10 -1.33
C ASP A 217 -18.43 13.76 -2.03
N GLY A 218 -17.75 13.41 -3.13
CA GLY A 218 -17.95 12.14 -3.83
C GLY A 218 -17.35 10.92 -3.10
N GLU A 219 -16.29 11.12 -2.33
CA GLU A 219 -15.58 10.02 -1.64
C GLU A 219 -16.31 9.58 -0.37
N LEU A 220 -17.18 10.40 0.20
CA LEU A 220 -18.02 9.97 1.32
C LEU A 220 -18.92 8.80 0.91
N GLN A 221 -19.38 8.76 -0.35
CA GLN A 221 -20.19 7.66 -0.86
C GLN A 221 -19.42 6.33 -0.88
N SER A 222 -18.14 6.34 -1.25
CA SER A 222 -17.33 5.10 -1.24
C SER A 222 -17.04 4.64 0.19
N VAL A 223 -16.89 5.56 1.14
CA VAL A 223 -16.74 5.25 2.56
C VAL A 223 -18.00 4.58 3.11
N ILE A 224 -19.18 5.16 2.86
CA ILE A 224 -20.45 4.56 3.29
C ILE A 224 -20.69 3.21 2.59
N ALA A 225 -20.36 3.10 1.30
CA ALA A 225 -20.43 1.84 0.57
C ALA A 225 -19.49 0.79 1.16
N THR A 226 -18.29 1.18 1.62
CA THR A 226 -17.33 0.30 2.29
C THR A 226 -17.88 -0.22 3.61
N ILE A 227 -18.40 0.67 4.47
CA ILE A 227 -19.00 0.29 5.76
C ILE A 227 -20.10 -0.77 5.56
N LYS A 228 -21.01 -0.51 4.63
CA LYS A 228 -22.15 -1.42 4.34
C LYS A 228 -21.70 -2.73 3.71
N SER A 229 -20.81 -2.67 2.72
CA SER A 229 -20.39 -3.86 1.96
C SER A 229 -19.57 -4.82 2.81
N PHE A 230 -18.68 -4.29 3.65
CA PHE A 230 -17.84 -5.08 4.54
C PHE A 230 -18.51 -5.40 5.89
N LYS A 231 -19.67 -4.79 6.19
CA LYS A 231 -20.35 -4.87 7.49
C LYS A 231 -19.41 -4.46 8.62
N VAL A 232 -18.87 -3.25 8.52
CA VAL A 232 -17.88 -2.72 9.46
C VAL A 232 -18.56 -2.44 10.80
N ASP A 233 -17.97 -2.96 11.89
CA ASP A 233 -18.46 -2.76 13.26
C ASP A 233 -17.88 -1.49 13.89
N ILE A 234 -16.63 -1.15 13.55
CA ILE A 234 -15.87 -0.06 14.17
C ILE A 234 -15.24 0.83 13.10
N VAL A 235 -15.51 2.13 13.16
CA VAL A 235 -14.91 3.14 12.29
C VAL A 235 -14.00 4.05 13.12
N ILE A 236 -12.70 3.98 12.86
CA ILE A 236 -11.71 4.89 13.42
C ILE A 236 -11.59 6.11 12.50
N ILE A 237 -11.84 7.30 13.04
CA ILE A 237 -11.70 8.57 12.33
C ILE A 237 -10.47 9.30 12.87
N MET A 238 -9.55 9.63 11.96
CA MET A 238 -8.30 10.31 12.29
C MET A 238 -8.49 11.83 12.35
N ASP A 239 -8.35 12.39 13.55
CA ASP A 239 -8.15 13.83 13.82
C ASP A 239 -9.15 14.76 13.10
N SER A 240 -10.43 14.36 13.01
CA SER A 240 -11.46 15.19 12.37
C SER A 240 -12.87 14.95 12.89
N GLU A 241 -13.34 15.83 13.76
CA GLU A 241 -14.74 15.84 14.23
C GLU A 241 -15.74 16.15 13.09
N LYS A 242 -15.33 16.93 12.08
CA LYS A 242 -16.15 17.18 10.90
C LYS A 242 -16.52 15.87 10.19
N LEU A 243 -15.54 15.00 9.96
CA LEU A 243 -15.77 13.70 9.33
C LEU A 243 -16.65 12.80 10.20
N VAL A 244 -16.55 12.89 11.54
CA VAL A 244 -17.48 12.21 12.46
C VAL A 244 -18.91 12.67 12.21
N SER A 245 -19.15 13.98 12.14
CA SER A 245 -20.47 14.55 11.86
C SER A 245 -20.99 14.09 10.50
N ASP A 246 -20.15 14.14 9.46
CA ASP A 246 -20.55 13.82 8.09
C ASP A 246 -20.87 12.33 7.90
N ILE A 247 -20.08 11.43 8.52
CA ILE A 247 -20.37 9.99 8.52
C ILE A 247 -21.66 9.69 9.30
N ASN A 248 -21.85 10.30 10.47
CA ASN A 248 -23.06 10.09 11.28
C ASN A 248 -24.35 10.50 10.55
N LYS A 249 -24.32 11.59 9.77
CA LYS A 249 -25.47 12.03 8.96
C LYS A 249 -25.87 11.01 7.89
N HIS A 250 -24.92 10.23 7.36
CA HIS A 250 -25.14 9.34 6.22
C HIS A 250 -25.29 7.84 6.59
N LEU A 251 -24.88 7.45 7.80
CA LEU A 251 -25.00 6.06 8.28
C LEU A 251 -26.45 5.63 8.56
N GLY A 252 -27.34 6.58 8.85
CA GLY A 252 -28.74 6.26 9.15
C GLY A 252 -28.88 5.39 10.40
N ASN A 253 -29.45 4.19 10.25
CA ASN A 253 -29.74 3.24 11.35
C ASN A 253 -28.67 2.16 11.58
N GLU A 254 -27.55 2.20 10.85
CA GLU A 254 -26.47 1.21 11.01
C GLU A 254 -25.84 1.36 12.40
N ILE A 255 -25.77 0.27 13.17
CA ILE A 255 -25.16 0.26 14.51
C ILE A 255 -23.65 0.09 14.34
N VAL A 256 -22.97 1.21 14.11
CA VAL A 256 -21.51 1.25 13.90
C VAL A 256 -20.85 2.11 14.98
N LYS A 257 -19.81 1.58 15.63
CA LYS A 257 -19.07 2.31 16.66
C LYS A 257 -18.04 3.24 16.00
N ILE A 258 -18.24 4.54 16.14
CA ILE A 258 -17.28 5.53 15.65
C ILE A 258 -16.32 5.95 16.77
N LEU A 259 -15.02 5.92 16.49
CA LEU A 259 -13.95 6.28 17.41
C LEU A 259 -13.12 7.42 16.79
N LEU A 260 -13.08 8.57 17.45
CA LEU A 260 -12.17 9.65 17.07
C LEU A 260 -10.79 9.39 17.69
N VAL A 261 -9.74 9.36 16.86
CA VAL A 261 -8.36 9.10 17.26
C VAL A 261 -7.49 10.29 16.86
N PRO A 262 -6.70 10.86 17.79
CA PRO A 262 -5.77 11.93 17.45
C PRO A 262 -4.65 11.40 16.55
N LYS A 263 -4.22 12.22 15.58
CA LYS A 263 -3.01 11.92 14.81
C LYS A 263 -1.77 12.10 15.69
N SER A 264 -0.71 11.35 15.40
CA SER A 264 0.60 11.61 16.02
C SER A 264 1.15 12.95 15.51
N SER A 265 1.80 13.74 16.38
CA SER A 265 2.48 14.96 15.97
C SER A 265 3.70 14.71 15.06
N GLY A 266 4.12 13.45 14.93
CA GLY A 266 5.17 13.02 14.00
C GLY A 266 4.68 12.85 12.57
N VAL A 267 3.37 12.97 12.32
CA VAL A 267 2.83 12.88 10.97
C VAL A 267 3.14 14.17 10.21
N VAL A 268 3.81 14.02 9.07
CA VAL A 268 4.22 15.13 8.21
C VAL A 268 3.37 15.12 6.93
N GLU A 269 2.91 16.31 6.54
CA GLU A 269 2.25 16.51 5.25
C GLU A 269 3.26 16.30 4.11
N LYS A 270 2.88 15.49 3.13
CA LYS A 270 3.76 15.17 2.01
C LYS A 270 3.47 16.07 0.82
N THR A 271 4.52 16.61 0.25
CA THR A 271 4.44 17.33 -1.03
C THR A 271 4.02 16.39 -2.15
N ARG A 272 3.53 16.96 -3.27
CA ARG A 272 3.16 16.19 -4.46
C ARG A 272 4.35 15.39 -5.00
N LEU A 273 5.56 15.96 -4.99
CA LEU A 273 6.77 15.28 -5.45
C LEU A 273 7.09 14.04 -4.60
N GLN A 274 7.06 14.18 -3.27
CA GLN A 274 7.28 13.04 -2.37
C GLN A 274 6.23 11.94 -2.57
N LYS A 275 4.97 12.30 -2.82
CA LYS A 275 3.91 11.30 -3.12
C LYS A 275 4.19 10.56 -4.43
N MET A 276 4.72 11.25 -5.45
CA MET A 276 5.13 10.63 -6.72
C MET A 276 6.34 9.71 -6.52
N GLU A 277 7.39 10.17 -5.83
CA GLU A 277 8.58 9.36 -5.54
C GLU A 277 8.24 8.09 -4.75
N MET A 278 7.36 8.20 -3.74
CA MET A 278 6.90 7.03 -2.99
C MET A 278 6.15 6.03 -3.86
N HIS A 279 5.33 6.52 -4.79
CA HIS A 279 4.61 5.66 -5.73
C HIS A 279 5.56 4.95 -6.69
N ASP A 280 6.55 5.66 -7.24
CA ASP A 280 7.55 5.07 -8.13
C ASP A 280 8.43 4.05 -7.39
N SER A 281 8.79 4.32 -6.13
CA SER A 281 9.47 3.35 -5.26
C SER A 281 8.64 2.09 -5.01
N GLN A 282 7.31 2.19 -4.88
CA GLN A 282 6.44 1.01 -4.73
C GLN A 282 6.39 0.16 -6.01
N ILE A 283 6.40 0.80 -7.19
CA ILE A 283 6.46 0.09 -8.47
C ILE A 283 7.80 -0.65 -8.58
N LEU A 284 8.91 0.02 -8.26
CA LEU A 284 10.24 -0.58 -8.21
C LEU A 284 10.29 -1.80 -7.29
N GLU A 285 9.79 -1.64 -6.06
CA GLU A 285 9.75 -2.70 -5.06
C GLU A 285 8.94 -3.91 -5.53
N TYR A 286 7.86 -3.72 -6.30
CA TYR A 286 7.09 -4.82 -6.87
C TYR A 286 7.93 -5.69 -7.84
N PHE A 287 8.81 -5.09 -8.65
CA PHE A 287 9.63 -5.83 -9.62
C PHE A 287 10.94 -6.36 -9.03
N TYR A 288 11.60 -5.57 -8.18
CA TYR A 288 12.96 -5.83 -7.72
C TYR A 288 13.03 -6.29 -6.25
N SER A 289 11.94 -6.18 -5.48
CA SER A 289 11.91 -6.23 -4.01
C SER A 289 12.68 -5.08 -3.35
N HIS A 290 12.44 -4.89 -2.06
CA HIS A 290 13.09 -3.83 -1.30
C HIS A 290 14.62 -3.99 -1.26
N ASP A 291 15.10 -5.21 -1.10
CA ASP A 291 16.51 -5.54 -0.99
C ASP A 291 17.16 -5.87 -2.35
N ASN A 292 16.46 -5.62 -3.47
CA ASN A 292 16.87 -5.99 -4.82
C ASN A 292 17.16 -7.50 -4.97
N THR A 293 16.41 -8.33 -4.25
CA THR A 293 16.57 -9.80 -4.25
C THR A 293 15.79 -10.46 -5.38
N LEU A 294 14.75 -9.80 -5.90
CA LEU A 294 14.02 -10.28 -7.07
C LEU A 294 14.73 -9.83 -8.35
N GLN A 295 14.75 -10.72 -9.33
CA GLN A 295 15.31 -10.47 -10.65
C GLN A 295 14.20 -10.52 -11.69
N PRO A 296 13.57 -9.37 -12.01
CA PRO A 296 12.54 -9.35 -13.02
C PRO A 296 13.15 -9.69 -14.39
N CYS A 297 12.31 -10.18 -15.28
CA CYS A 297 12.69 -10.57 -16.63
C CYS A 297 12.08 -9.62 -17.66
N SER A 298 12.78 -9.44 -18.77
CA SER A 298 12.28 -8.74 -19.94
C SER A 298 12.04 -9.72 -21.08
N PHE A 299 10.89 -9.65 -21.73
CA PHE A 299 10.58 -10.48 -22.89
C PHE A 299 9.62 -9.77 -23.84
N GLU A 300 9.50 -10.30 -25.06
CA GLU A 300 8.61 -9.77 -26.09
C GLU A 300 7.26 -10.50 -26.09
N LEU A 301 6.19 -9.72 -26.24
CA LEU A 301 4.82 -10.17 -26.44
C LEU A 301 4.34 -9.74 -27.82
N SER A 302 3.91 -10.70 -28.64
CA SER A 302 3.24 -10.38 -29.92
C SER A 302 1.87 -9.77 -29.66
N PHE A 303 1.47 -8.78 -30.45
CA PHE A 303 0.13 -8.19 -30.42
C PHE A 303 -0.96 -9.25 -30.63
N ASP A 304 -0.66 -10.30 -31.39
CA ASP A 304 -1.61 -11.36 -31.71
C ASP A 304 -1.78 -12.37 -30.55
N ALA A 305 -0.85 -12.37 -29.58
CA ALA A 305 -0.88 -13.22 -28.39
C ALA A 305 -1.47 -12.51 -27.15
N ILE A 306 -1.90 -11.26 -27.30
CA ILE A 306 -2.47 -10.47 -26.21
C ILE A 306 -3.82 -9.89 -26.59
N THR A 307 -4.63 -9.59 -25.59
CA THR A 307 -5.81 -8.75 -25.78
C THR A 307 -5.76 -7.62 -24.77
N LEU A 308 -5.60 -6.41 -25.30
CA LEU A 308 -5.52 -5.21 -24.51
C LEU A 308 -6.93 -4.67 -24.28
N VAL A 309 -7.24 -4.38 -23.03
CA VAL A 309 -8.54 -3.90 -22.59
C VAL A 309 -8.36 -2.63 -21.78
N ARG A 310 -9.28 -1.67 -21.95
CA ARG A 310 -9.45 -0.54 -21.05
C ARG A 310 -10.81 -0.62 -20.39
N MET A 311 -10.84 -0.39 -19.08
CA MET A 311 -12.09 -0.30 -18.34
C MET A 311 -12.61 1.13 -18.46
N SER A 312 -13.68 1.34 -19.21
CA SER A 312 -14.29 2.67 -19.34
C SER A 312 -15.80 2.60 -19.53
N GLU A 313 -16.45 3.75 -19.40
CA GLU A 313 -17.86 3.89 -19.77
C GLU A 313 -17.99 3.77 -21.30
N PRO A 314 -19.02 3.08 -21.81
CA PRO A 314 -19.25 2.97 -23.24
C PRO A 314 -19.54 4.36 -23.83
N VAL A 315 -18.86 4.69 -24.94
CA VAL A 315 -19.11 5.96 -25.64
C VAL A 315 -20.48 5.87 -26.32
N LEU A 316 -21.50 6.49 -25.71
CA LEU A 316 -22.83 6.59 -26.31
C LEU A 316 -22.86 7.69 -27.38
N PRO A 317 -23.52 7.47 -28.53
CA PRO A 317 -23.78 8.53 -29.50
C PRO A 317 -24.53 9.71 -28.85
N ASP A 318 -24.24 10.94 -29.27
CA ASP A 318 -24.77 12.18 -28.68
C ASP A 318 -26.30 12.21 -28.53
N ALA A 319 -27.03 11.44 -29.33
CA ALA A 319 -28.49 11.30 -29.30
C ALA A 319 -29.06 10.60 -28.04
N LEU A 320 -28.23 9.89 -27.26
CA LEU A 320 -28.65 9.14 -26.06
C LEU A 320 -28.09 9.72 -24.74
N MET A 321 -27.64 10.98 -24.76
CA MET A 321 -26.95 11.62 -23.64
C MET A 321 -27.75 11.98 -22.36
N PRO A 322 -29.08 11.88 -22.21
CA PRO A 322 -29.70 12.27 -20.94
C PRO A 322 -29.54 11.22 -19.82
N VAL A 323 -28.98 10.04 -20.08
CA VAL A 323 -28.77 8.98 -19.06
C VAL A 323 -27.29 8.95 -18.61
N LYS A 324 -26.85 9.99 -17.90
CA LYS A 324 -25.51 10.04 -17.26
C LYS A 324 -25.48 9.42 -15.87
N ASN A 325 -26.61 9.03 -15.31
CA ASN A 325 -26.63 8.37 -14.01
C ASN A 325 -26.43 6.87 -14.20
N SER A 326 -25.31 6.36 -13.71
CA SER A 326 -24.93 4.93 -13.60
C SER A 326 -24.73 4.18 -14.92
N GLN A 327 -23.82 4.64 -15.77
CA GLN A 327 -23.30 3.80 -16.84
C GLN A 327 -22.39 2.71 -16.25
N LYS A 328 -22.66 1.47 -16.63
CA LYS A 328 -21.85 0.31 -16.24
C LYS A 328 -20.52 0.39 -16.97
N ILE A 329 -19.43 0.18 -16.26
CA ILE A 329 -18.10 0.10 -16.88
C ILE A 329 -17.97 -1.25 -17.56
N GLU A 330 -17.52 -1.19 -18.80
CA GLU A 330 -17.36 -2.35 -19.66
C GLU A 330 -15.92 -2.42 -20.16
N PRO A 331 -15.41 -3.63 -20.38
CA PRO A 331 -14.11 -3.83 -20.98
C PRO A 331 -14.16 -3.43 -22.46
N ILE A 332 -13.43 -2.39 -22.84
CA ILE A 332 -13.28 -1.95 -24.23
C ILE A 332 -11.97 -2.49 -24.77
N VAL A 333 -12.03 -3.30 -25.82
CA VAL A 333 -10.84 -3.82 -26.51
C VAL A 333 -10.14 -2.67 -27.23
N MET A 334 -8.83 -2.60 -27.06
CA MET A 334 -7.97 -1.59 -27.68
C MET A 334 -6.92 -2.25 -28.57
N GLU A 335 -6.61 -1.60 -29.68
CA GLU A 335 -5.44 -1.95 -30.49
C GLU A 335 -4.16 -1.41 -29.82
N PRO A 336 -3.09 -2.23 -29.69
CA PRO A 336 -1.83 -1.74 -29.16
C PRO A 336 -1.27 -0.57 -29.97
N SER A 337 -0.87 0.50 -29.29
CA SER A 337 -0.29 1.71 -29.89
C SER A 337 1.04 2.08 -29.22
N ARG A 338 1.78 3.02 -29.83
CA ARG A 338 3.00 3.59 -29.25
C ARG A 338 2.76 4.28 -27.90
N ASP A 339 1.52 4.67 -27.61
CA ASP A 339 1.16 5.36 -26.37
C ASP A 339 1.26 4.43 -25.16
N LEU A 340 1.34 3.11 -25.35
CA LEU A 340 1.53 2.14 -24.27
C LEU A 340 2.92 2.22 -23.63
N LEU A 341 3.88 2.90 -24.25
CA LEU A 341 5.22 3.03 -23.71
C LEU A 341 5.17 3.58 -22.27
N HIS A 342 5.89 2.92 -21.37
CA HIS A 342 5.99 3.23 -19.94
C HIS A 342 4.70 3.00 -19.13
N HIS A 343 3.62 2.47 -19.72
CA HIS A 343 2.42 2.16 -18.94
C HIS A 343 2.55 0.85 -18.18
N ILE A 344 1.90 0.80 -17.02
CA ILE A 344 1.67 -0.43 -16.29
C ILE A 344 0.40 -1.12 -16.82
N LEU A 345 0.50 -2.43 -17.06
CA LEU A 345 -0.60 -3.28 -17.51
C LEU A 345 -0.93 -4.30 -16.42
N SER A 346 -2.19 -4.39 -16.03
CA SER A 346 -2.67 -5.44 -15.12
C SER A 346 -2.90 -6.73 -15.89
N ILE A 347 -2.40 -7.85 -15.37
CA ILE A 347 -2.60 -9.17 -15.96
C ILE A 347 -3.88 -9.74 -15.37
N SER A 348 -4.92 -9.85 -16.18
CA SER A 348 -6.18 -10.45 -15.74
C SER A 348 -6.05 -11.98 -15.66
N SER A 349 -6.77 -12.58 -14.70
CA SER A 349 -6.99 -14.03 -14.64
C SER A 349 -8.07 -14.53 -15.62
N ALA A 350 -8.78 -13.61 -16.30
CA ALA A 350 -9.82 -13.94 -17.26
C ALA A 350 -9.25 -14.63 -18.51
N THR A 351 -10.07 -15.51 -19.09
CA THR A 351 -9.77 -16.12 -20.40
C THR A 351 -10.56 -15.48 -21.53
N GLN A 352 -11.68 -14.83 -21.21
CA GLN A 352 -12.57 -14.14 -22.14
C GLN A 352 -12.81 -12.69 -21.68
N ILE A 353 -13.17 -11.81 -22.62
CA ILE A 353 -13.32 -10.36 -22.37
C ILE A 353 -14.47 -10.10 -21.38
N GLU A 354 -15.53 -10.89 -21.46
CA GLU A 354 -16.73 -10.78 -20.63
C GLU A 354 -16.42 -11.03 -19.14
N GLU A 355 -15.42 -11.87 -18.86
CA GLU A 355 -15.01 -12.25 -17.50
C GLU A 355 -14.09 -11.20 -16.85
N VAL A 356 -13.49 -10.29 -17.63
CA VAL A 356 -12.47 -9.33 -17.18
C VAL A 356 -12.97 -8.51 -15.99
N THR A 357 -14.23 -8.11 -16.03
CA THR A 357 -14.86 -7.28 -15.01
C THR A 357 -14.86 -7.95 -13.63
N ASP A 358 -15.00 -9.28 -13.55
CA ASP A 358 -15.10 -10.03 -12.29
C ASP A 358 -13.80 -10.77 -11.92
N SER A 359 -12.85 -10.82 -12.86
CA SER A 359 -11.54 -11.44 -12.68
C SER A 359 -10.66 -10.71 -11.64
N HIS A 360 -9.78 -11.47 -10.99
CA HIS A 360 -8.71 -10.91 -10.17
C HIS A 360 -7.46 -10.65 -11.03
N VAL A 361 -6.57 -9.79 -10.52
CA VAL A 361 -5.29 -9.47 -11.15
C VAL A 361 -4.23 -10.46 -10.66
N MET A 362 -3.54 -11.10 -11.59
CA MET A 362 -2.45 -12.05 -11.33
C MET A 362 -1.11 -11.35 -11.06
N GLY A 363 -0.97 -10.12 -11.54
CA GLY A 363 0.24 -9.32 -11.44
C GLY A 363 0.22 -8.16 -12.44
N PHE A 364 1.36 -7.53 -12.60
CA PHE A 364 1.54 -6.36 -13.44
C PHE A 364 2.76 -6.50 -14.36
N TYR A 365 2.67 -5.91 -15.54
CA TYR A 365 3.78 -5.70 -16.49
C TYR A 365 4.04 -4.22 -16.68
N CYS A 366 5.29 -3.83 -16.90
CA CYS A 366 5.65 -2.50 -17.37
C CYS A 366 6.09 -2.56 -18.84
N VAL A 367 5.52 -1.73 -19.71
CA VAL A 367 5.90 -1.67 -21.12
C VAL A 367 7.17 -0.85 -21.27
N THR A 368 8.26 -1.48 -21.70
CA THR A 368 9.57 -0.84 -21.87
C THR A 368 9.86 -0.42 -23.31
N ASP A 369 9.24 -1.08 -24.29
CA ASP A 369 9.34 -0.71 -25.70
C ASP A 369 8.11 -1.17 -26.50
N VAL A 370 7.78 -0.46 -27.58
CA VAL A 370 6.66 -0.75 -28.47
C VAL A 370 7.12 -0.75 -29.93
N ASN A 371 7.17 -1.93 -30.53
CA ASN A 371 7.57 -2.10 -31.92
C ASN A 371 6.35 -2.33 -32.83
N MET A 372 5.91 -1.27 -33.50
CA MET A 372 4.78 -1.33 -34.44
C MET A 372 5.10 -2.09 -35.74
N ASN A 373 6.38 -2.25 -36.10
CA ASN A 373 6.77 -2.96 -37.32
C ASN A 373 6.69 -4.47 -37.13
N THR A 374 7.22 -4.97 -36.00
CA THR A 374 7.16 -6.39 -35.64
C THR A 374 5.88 -6.76 -34.91
N ARG A 375 5.01 -5.78 -34.61
CA ARG A 375 3.78 -5.95 -33.83
C ARG A 375 4.07 -6.64 -32.49
N SER A 376 5.04 -6.12 -31.75
CA SER A 376 5.44 -6.66 -30.44
C SER A 376 5.62 -5.58 -29.37
N LEU A 377 5.33 -5.94 -28.12
CA LEU A 377 5.64 -5.17 -26.92
C LEU A 377 6.82 -5.81 -26.21
N LYS A 378 7.80 -5.01 -25.78
CA LYS A 378 8.78 -5.45 -24.80
C LYS A 378 8.27 -5.09 -23.41
N VAL A 379 8.19 -6.07 -22.52
CA VAL A 379 7.66 -5.88 -21.17
C VAL A 379 8.65 -6.31 -20.10
N LEU A 380 8.68 -5.57 -18.99
CA LEU A 380 9.29 -5.98 -17.73
C LEU A 380 8.24 -6.70 -16.88
N ALA A 381 8.61 -7.85 -16.33
CA ALA A 381 7.74 -8.74 -15.58
C ALA A 381 8.47 -9.36 -14.38
N PRO A 382 7.79 -9.58 -13.22
CA PRO A 382 8.43 -10.24 -12.09
C PRO A 382 8.86 -11.68 -12.41
N ILE A 383 8.06 -12.39 -13.22
CA ILE A 383 8.31 -13.77 -13.63
C ILE A 383 7.94 -13.90 -15.11
N HIS A 384 8.74 -14.65 -15.87
CA HIS A 384 8.40 -15.00 -17.23
C HIS A 384 7.26 -16.02 -17.21
N LYS A 385 6.08 -15.63 -17.71
CA LYS A 385 4.97 -16.55 -17.90
C LYS A 385 4.80 -16.79 -19.39
N PRO A 386 5.18 -17.98 -19.90
CA PRO A 386 4.87 -18.34 -21.28
C PRO A 386 3.39 -18.75 -21.34
N SER A 387 2.48 -17.78 -21.52
CA SER A 387 1.08 -18.06 -21.89
C SER A 387 0.82 -17.66 -23.34
N LEU A 388 0.16 -18.56 -24.08
CA LEU A 388 -0.21 -18.40 -25.48
C LEU A 388 -1.24 -17.29 -25.73
N TYR A 389 -1.96 -16.88 -24.68
CA TYR A 389 -2.94 -15.79 -24.72
C TYR A 389 -3.02 -15.11 -23.35
N THR A 390 -2.92 -13.78 -23.32
CA THR A 390 -2.95 -12.99 -22.08
C THR A 390 -3.86 -11.78 -22.22
N VAL A 391 -4.83 -11.64 -21.32
CA VAL A 391 -5.67 -10.44 -21.24
C VAL A 391 -4.99 -9.40 -20.36
N LEU A 392 -4.69 -8.25 -20.95
CA LEU A 392 -4.00 -7.14 -20.30
C LEU A 392 -4.95 -5.96 -20.15
N ILE A 393 -5.06 -5.43 -18.94
CA ILE A 393 -5.89 -4.25 -18.65
C ILE A 393 -4.99 -3.03 -18.48
N LEU A 394 -5.22 -1.99 -19.28
CA LEU A 394 -4.47 -0.74 -19.23
C LEU A 394 -4.73 0.01 -17.91
N MET A 395 -3.65 0.45 -17.24
CA MET A 395 -3.75 1.42 -16.15
C MET A 395 -3.60 2.83 -16.72
N ASP A 396 -4.73 3.47 -17.03
CA ASP A 396 -4.80 4.71 -17.82
C ASP A 396 -3.85 5.84 -17.40
N ASN A 397 -3.59 6.00 -16.10
CA ASN A 397 -2.81 7.12 -15.59
C ASN A 397 -1.52 6.70 -14.87
N ILE A 398 -1.18 5.41 -14.87
CA ILE A 398 -0.01 4.89 -14.13
C ILE A 398 1.10 4.57 -15.12
N GLN A 399 2.15 5.40 -15.07
CA GLN A 399 3.33 5.28 -15.90
C GLN A 399 4.57 5.14 -15.02
N TYR A 400 5.53 4.39 -15.50
CA TYR A 400 6.82 4.15 -14.86
C TYR A 400 7.90 4.03 -15.93
N LEU A 401 8.99 4.77 -15.73
CA LEU A 401 10.20 4.69 -16.54
C LEU A 401 11.26 3.99 -15.70
N ASP A 402 11.69 2.81 -16.15
CA ASP A 402 12.78 2.05 -15.53
C ASP A 402 14.16 2.67 -15.80
#